data_AF-A0A7V3PQ70-F1
#
_entry.id   AF-A0A7V3PQ70-F1
#
_cell.length_a   1.000
_cell.length_b   1.000
_cell.length_c   1.000
_cell.angle_alpha   90.00
_cell.angle_beta   90.00
_cell.angle_gamma   90.00
#
_symmetry.space_group_name_H-M   'P 1'
#
loop_
_entity.id
_entity.type
_entity.pdbx_description
1 polymer ?
#
loop_
_entity_poly.entity_id
_entity_poly.type
_entity_poly.pdbx_seq_one_letter_code
_entity_poly.pdbx_strand_id
1 'polypeptide(L)' 'MPKKLKVAVVGAGGIFRGAHLPGWVKLPECEMWAVCDISPQAVQACVEEMRANFGIEIPKERQYTDYKK' A
#
# COMPACT_ATOMS: atom_id res chain seq x y z
N MET A 1 -11.87 6.94 19.40
CA MET A 1 -10.61 7.25 18.67
C MET A 1 -10.98 7.97 17.38
N PRO A 2 -10.19 8.96 16.92
CA PRO A 2 -10.43 9.58 15.62
C PRO A 2 -10.34 8.54 14.49
N LYS A 3 -11.12 8.74 13.43
CA LYS A 3 -11.13 7.87 12.25
C LYS A 3 -9.77 7.99 11.54
N LYS A 4 -9.10 6.87 11.26
CA LYS A 4 -7.83 6.86 10.55
C LYS A 4 -7.99 7.36 9.12
N LEU A 5 -6.96 8.04 8.62
CA LEU A 5 -6.84 8.40 7.21
C LEU A 5 -6.48 7.15 6.40
N LYS A 6 -7.32 6.81 5.43
CA LYS A 6 -7.10 5.70 4.50
C LYS A 6 -6.19 6.15 3.38
N VAL A 7 -5.00 5.57 3.31
CA VAL A 7 -3.97 5.93 2.34
C VAL A 7 -3.90 4.88 1.24
N ALA A 8 -3.95 5.32 -0.01
CA ALA A 8 -3.70 4.48 -1.17
C ALA A 8 -2.45 4.96 -1.91
N VAL A 9 -1.76 4.05 -2.58
CA VAL A 9 -0.63 4.38 -3.45
C VAL A 9 -0.96 4.07 -4.91
N VAL A 10 -0.55 4.96 -5.81
CA VAL A 10 -0.48 4.71 -7.26
C VAL A 10 0.99 4.79 -7.66
N GLY A 11 1.56 3.66 -8.08
CA GLY A 11 2.99 3.46 -8.25
C GLY A 11 3.61 2.71 -7.07
N ALA A 12 3.64 1.38 -7.16
CA ALA A 12 4.12 0.44 -6.14
C ALA A 12 5.59 0.01 -6.36
N GLY A 13 6.37 0.86 -7.02
CA GLY A 13 7.78 0.64 -7.32
C GLY A 13 8.70 0.73 -6.10
N GLY A 14 10.01 0.59 -6.33
CA GLY A 14 11.03 0.57 -5.27
C GLY A 14 11.09 1.84 -4.42
N ILE A 15 10.80 3.02 -5.00
CA ILE A 15 10.79 4.30 -4.26
C ILE A 15 9.67 4.30 -3.21
N PHE A 16 8.48 3.82 -3.56
CA PHE A 16 7.39 3.74 -2.60
C PHE A 16 7.73 2.72 -1.50
N ARG A 17 8.10 1.50 -1.88
CA ARG A 17 8.38 0.40 -0.94
C ARG A 17 9.55 0.70 0.01
N GLY A 18 10.63 1.28 -0.51
CA GLY A 18 11.82 1.59 0.28
C GLY A 18 11.75 2.87 1.10
N ALA A 19 11.16 3.95 0.57
CA ALA A 19 11.20 5.26 1.22
C ALA A 19 9.86 5.70 1.83
N HIS A 20 8.74 5.45 1.16
CA HIS A 20 7.45 6.01 1.54
C HIS A 20 6.68 5.10 2.49
N LEU A 21 6.58 3.81 2.17
CA LEU A 21 5.85 2.83 2.96
C LEU A 21 6.30 2.82 4.44
N PRO A 22 7.61 2.78 4.78
CA PRO A 22 8.04 2.83 6.18
C PRO A 22 7.63 4.12 6.90
N GLY A 23 7.50 5.24 6.17
CA GLY A 23 7.02 6.50 6.71
C GLY A 23 5.53 6.44 7.04
N TRP A 24 4.71 5.99 6.10
CA TRP A 24 3.26 5.86 6.31
C TRP A 24 2.89 4.92 7.46
N VAL A 25 3.60 3.80 7.59
CA VAL A 25 3.33 2.81 8.64
C VAL A 25 3.65 3.34 10.06
N LYS A 26 4.56 4.33 10.17
CA LYS A 26 4.89 4.94 11.46
C LYS A 26 3.81 5.93 11.96
N LEU A 27 2.89 6.36 11.11
CA LEU A 27 1.85 7.31 11.46
C LEU A 27 0.61 6.58 12.03
N PRO A 28 0.35 6.62 13.34
CA PRO A 28 -0.76 5.90 13.96
C PRO A 28 -2.15 6.36 13.47
N GLU A 29 -2.25 7.59 12.97
CA GLU A 29 -3.43 8.19 12.38
C GLU A 29 -3.72 7.71 10.94
N CYS A 30 -2.79 6.99 10.31
CA CYS A 30 -2.94 6.45 8.96
C CYS A 30 -3.16 4.93 8.96
N GLU A 31 -3.83 4.45 7.92
CA GLU A 31 -3.86 3.05 7.55
C GLU A 31 -3.62 2.89 6.06
N MET A 32 -2.75 1.96 5.67
CA MET A 32 -2.61 1.57 4.28
C MET A 32 -3.88 0.83 3.87
N TRP A 33 -4.56 1.36 2.85
CA TRP A 33 -5.89 0.93 2.46
C TRP A 33 -5.91 0.22 1.11
N ALA A 34 -5.14 0.71 0.13
CA ALA A 34 -5.12 0.20 -1.23
C ALA A 34 -3.77 0.40 -1.91
N VAL A 35 -3.53 -0.36 -2.98
CA VAL A 35 -2.33 -0.29 -3.81
C VAL A 35 -2.72 -0.38 -5.28
N CYS A 36 -2.06 0.43 -6.11
CA CYS A 36 -2.24 0.42 -7.55
C CYS A 36 -0.88 0.52 -8.24
N ASP A 37 -0.66 -0.28 -9.28
CA ASP A 37 0.46 -0.12 -10.21
C ASP A 37 0.08 -0.74 -11.56
N ILE A 38 0.61 -0.20 -12.67
CA ILE A 38 0.36 -0.75 -14.00
C ILE A 38 0.89 -2.20 -14.12
N SER A 39 1.92 -2.56 -13.34
CA SER A 39 2.43 -3.92 -13.24
C SER A 39 1.72 -4.70 -12.12
N PRO A 40 0.97 -5.77 -12.44
CA PRO A 40 0.41 -6.68 -11.45
C PRO A 40 1.47 -7.29 -10.52
N GLN A 41 2.69 -7.50 -11.05
CA GLN A 41 3.81 -8.02 -10.28
C GLN A 41 4.31 -7.01 -9.25
N ALA A 42 4.34 -5.71 -9.60
CA ALA A 42 4.69 -4.66 -8.65
C ALA A 42 3.65 -4.53 -7.53
N VAL A 43 2.36 -4.64 -7.86
CA VAL A 43 1.27 -4.71 -6.87
C VAL A 43 1.50 -5.89 -5.92
N GLN A 44 1.70 -7.09 -6.46
CA GLN A 44 1.89 -8.29 -5.64
C GLN A 44 3.14 -8.18 -4.75
N ALA A 45 4.27 -7.72 -5.30
CA ALA A 45 5.50 -7.53 -4.54
C ALA A 45 5.31 -6.53 -3.38
N CYS A 46 4.59 -5.43 -3.63
CA CYS A 46 4.28 -4.45 -2.60
C CYS A 46 3.38 -5.00 -1.49
N VAL A 47 2.35 -5.77 -1.85
CA VAL A 47 1.44 -6.39 -0.86
C VAL A 47 2.17 -7.42 -0.02
N GLU A 48 3.02 -8.25 -0.62
CA GLU A 48 3.80 -9.22 0.15
C GLU A 48 4.82 -8.54 1.07
N GLU A 49 5.45 -7.45 0.62
CA GLU A 49 6.35 -6.66 1.47
C GLU A 49 5.61 -5.98 2.64
N MET A 50 4.43 -5.41 2.37
CA MET A 50 3.53 -4.88 3.41
C MET A 50 3.17 -5.93 4.45
N ARG A 51 2.82 -7.15 4.01
CA ARG A 51 2.49 -8.26 4.91
C ARG A 51 3.72 -8.71 5.71
N ALA A 52 4.82 -9.00 5.03
CA ALA A 52 6.00 -9.60 5.65
C ALA A 52 6.71 -8.66 6.62
N ASN A 53 6.82 -7.37 6.28
CA ASN A 53 7.62 -6.42 7.06
C ASN A 53 6.80 -5.59 8.04
N PHE A 54 5.50 -5.42 7.78
CA PHE A 54 4.65 -4.51 8.54
C PHE A 54 3.36 -5.14 9.06
N GLY A 55 3.07 -6.41 8.73
CA GLY A 55 1.84 -7.09 9.13
C GLY A 55 0.57 -6.48 8.52
N ILE A 56 0.72 -5.76 7.40
CA ILE A 56 -0.39 -5.06 6.73
C ILE A 56 -0.96 -5.96 5.64
N GLU A 57 -2.27 -6.21 5.71
CA GLU A 57 -2.99 -6.95 4.69
C GLU A 57 -3.85 -6.02 3.84
N ILE A 58 -3.60 -6.03 2.52
CA ILE A 58 -4.46 -5.35 1.55
C ILE A 58 -5.26 -6.42 0.82
N PRO A 59 -6.60 -6.45 0.96
CA PRO A 59 -7.41 -7.47 0.33
C PRO A 59 -7.47 -7.26 -1.20
N LYS A 60 -7.75 -8.33 -1.95
CA LYS A 60 -7.61 -8.34 -3.42
C LYS A 60 -8.48 -7.31 -4.12
N GLU A 61 -9.64 -6.97 -3.57
CA GLU A 61 -10.54 -5.93 -4.07
C GLU A 61 -9.99 -4.50 -3.94
N ARG A 62 -8.86 -4.32 -3.25
CA ARG A 62 -8.14 -3.03 -3.11
C ARG A 62 -6.75 -3.05 -3.76
N GLN A 63 -6.52 -4.03 -4.61
CA GLN A 63 -5.31 -4.19 -5.41
C GLN A 63 -5.68 -3.92 -6.86
N TYR A 64 -5.19 -2.80 -7.40
CA TYR A 64 -5.62 -2.30 -8.70
C TYR A 64 -4.46 -2.27 -9.69
N THR A 65 -4.79 -2.40 -10.98
CA THR A 65 -3.86 -2.18 -12.09
C THR A 65 -4.24 -0.98 -12.96
N ASP A 66 -5.30 -0.27 -12.55
CA ASP A 66 -5.83 0.93 -13.19
C ASP A 66 -6.22 1.91 -12.07
N TYR A 67 -5.61 3.08 -12.07
CA TYR A 67 -5.81 4.09 -11.02
C TYR A 67 -7.21 4.70 -11.04
N LYS A 68 -7.98 4.49 -12.11
CA LYS A 68 -9.37 4.96 -12.23
C LYS A 68 -10.37 4.06 -11.51
N LYS A 69 -9.93 2.93 -10.94
CA LYS A 69 -10.76 1.93 -10.27
C LYS A 69 -10.66 2.01 -8.75
#